data_AF-A0A7C3HQ95-F1
#
_entry.id   AF-A0A7C3HQ95-F1
#
_cell.length_a   1.000
_cell.length_b   1.000
_cell.length_c   1.000
_cell.angle_alpha   90.00
_cell.angle_beta   90.00
_cell.angle_gamma   90.00
#
_symmetry.space_group_name_H-M   'P 1'
#
loop_
_entity.id
_entity.type
_entity.pdbx_description
1 polymer ?
#
loop_
_entity_poly.entity_id
_entity_poly.type
_entity_poly.pdbx_seq_one_letter_code
_entity_poly.pdbx_strand_id
1 'polypeptide(L)'
;MKRSDVVFMYQADRATYEAYDATVVAWGGTPNARSRAEAAGLKFFGSVGMVTEFARYHRRFPDTYEQGLCRDIEGRPVKVPWLTDHQHQGIPYWWCCTAQPLFREFIRERVVETVRAGADGVHIDDHLGTAGGLWLGICFCERCVNGFRSYLATLPAEELRRHQIENPGTFDYRLAVRRWLTEDLQGKRRPTEHPLWDHWTIYQCRAQASFLQELRELAAQTAGRPVPLGANAGLLWPRHLSDHHTLDLFSAETDHEAAARRFSDRPLFAYRLADAVGRPYASTASGHDWAFIKEHSLPGLVRGWIALGYAAGHNFMAPHRQWCYTPEKGTHWYEGPAEKFAPLYRFVRRTAWLFDEFENHADLAVLLPHRAFARDPGRWFQLAETLAATNVSFRLLLAGDEIVNHPLRAEDFASDVPVLAPDRESLLPADRELLERHAARHRVLGTVAEALARVRPAVRVSAAGSVRALARTRPGAAVVHLLNYEYRPEHDDVAPLADVRVRLDLKALGVPGTTSCRYWEPDARPQNLPMADGTVTVPSLGLWGLLEVTAARGE
;
A
#
# COMPACT_ATOMS: atom_id res chain seq x y z
N MET A 1 -12.78 -7.76 -0.02
CA MET A 1 -11.92 -8.61 0.83
C MET A 1 -12.37 -8.43 2.26
N LYS A 2 -12.50 -9.51 3.03
CA LYS A 2 -12.73 -9.46 4.47
C LYS A 2 -11.41 -9.22 5.20
N ARG A 3 -11.50 -8.72 6.44
CA ARG A 3 -10.33 -8.39 7.27
C ARG A 3 -9.66 -9.67 7.79
N SER A 4 -10.43 -10.76 7.86
CA SER A 4 -9.96 -12.11 8.19
C SER A 4 -9.52 -12.95 6.97
N ASP A 5 -9.47 -12.39 5.75
CA ASP A 5 -9.03 -13.14 4.57
C ASP A 5 -7.54 -13.48 4.65
N VAL A 6 -7.17 -14.70 4.26
CA VAL A 6 -5.77 -15.13 4.10
C VAL A 6 -5.42 -15.01 2.62
N VAL A 7 -4.49 -14.09 2.34
CA VAL A 7 -4.12 -13.68 0.98
C VAL A 7 -2.78 -14.28 0.60
N PHE A 8 -2.69 -14.83 -0.60
CA PHE A 8 -1.45 -15.33 -1.18
C PHE A 8 -0.95 -14.34 -2.24
N MET A 9 0.37 -14.16 -2.28
CA MET A 9 1.03 -13.60 -3.45
C MET A 9 0.92 -14.67 -4.55
N TYR A 10 1.90 -15.55 -4.72
CA TYR A 10 1.92 -16.55 -5.80
C TYR A 10 0.91 -17.70 -5.66
N GLN A 11 0.67 -18.37 -6.79
CA GLN A 11 -0.08 -19.62 -6.84
C GLN A 11 0.69 -20.78 -6.18
N ALA A 12 -0.03 -21.68 -5.52
CA ALA A 12 0.49 -22.85 -4.83
C ALA A 12 -0.36 -24.10 -5.14
N ASP A 13 0.03 -25.25 -4.59
CA ASP A 13 -0.83 -26.44 -4.60
C ASP A 13 -1.93 -26.38 -3.53
N ARG A 14 -2.93 -27.25 -3.66
CA ARG A 14 -4.06 -27.37 -2.74
C ARG A 14 -3.60 -27.53 -1.29
N ALA A 15 -2.63 -28.41 -1.04
CA ALA A 15 -2.16 -28.71 0.30
C ALA A 15 -1.56 -27.48 0.99
N THR A 16 -0.84 -26.64 0.25
CA THR A 16 -0.30 -25.37 0.74
C THR A 16 -1.43 -24.37 1.03
N TYR A 17 -2.44 -24.26 0.18
CA TYR A 17 -3.59 -23.41 0.47
C TYR A 17 -4.35 -23.84 1.74
N GLU A 18 -4.60 -25.14 1.90
CA GLU A 18 -5.23 -25.71 3.09
C GLU A 18 -4.36 -25.55 4.34
N ALA A 19 -3.03 -25.61 4.19
CA ALA A 19 -2.13 -25.39 5.31
C ALA A 19 -2.33 -24.00 5.94
N TYR A 20 -2.62 -22.97 5.16
CA TYR A 20 -2.78 -21.60 5.66
C TYR A 20 -4.25 -21.17 5.86
N ASP A 21 -5.23 -22.02 5.57
CA ASP A 21 -6.65 -21.64 5.42
C ASP A 21 -6.83 -20.47 4.41
N ALA A 22 -6.17 -20.59 3.26
CA ALA A 22 -6.16 -19.57 2.21
C ALA A 22 -7.55 -19.25 1.67
N THR A 23 -7.76 -17.97 1.30
CA THR A 23 -9.04 -17.48 0.78
C THR A 23 -8.91 -16.70 -0.52
N VAL A 24 -7.73 -16.12 -0.80
CA VAL A 24 -7.49 -15.28 -1.97
C VAL A 24 -6.09 -15.55 -2.52
N VAL A 25 -5.96 -15.66 -3.83
CA VAL A 25 -4.70 -15.52 -4.58
C VAL A 25 -4.75 -14.16 -5.26
N ALA A 26 -3.92 -13.21 -4.83
CA ALA A 26 -4.05 -11.81 -5.21
C ALA A 26 -3.02 -11.32 -6.24
N TRP A 27 -1.92 -12.04 -6.46
CA TRP A 27 -0.81 -11.57 -7.30
C TRP A 27 -0.10 -12.75 -8.00
N GLY A 28 0.47 -12.59 -9.18
CA GLY A 28 1.45 -13.54 -9.75
C GLY A 28 0.86 -14.88 -10.22
N GLY A 29 -0.42 -15.14 -9.99
CA GLY A 29 -1.13 -16.32 -10.48
C GLY A 29 -1.50 -16.20 -11.96
N THR A 30 -1.33 -17.29 -12.72
CA THR A 30 -1.86 -17.39 -14.10
C THR A 30 -3.02 -18.39 -14.10
N PRO A 31 -4.27 -17.94 -14.29
CA PRO A 31 -5.42 -18.85 -14.30
C PRO A 31 -5.32 -19.82 -15.48
N ASN A 32 -5.40 -21.11 -15.19
CA ASN A 32 -5.53 -22.20 -16.14
C ASN A 32 -6.29 -23.36 -15.47
N ALA A 33 -6.58 -24.43 -16.21
CA ALA A 33 -7.36 -25.56 -15.68
C ALA A 33 -6.78 -26.13 -14.38
N ARG A 34 -5.45 -26.29 -14.30
CA ARG A 34 -4.77 -26.82 -13.11
C ARG A 34 -4.79 -25.82 -11.96
N SER A 35 -4.32 -24.58 -12.17
CA SER A 35 -4.24 -23.59 -11.08
C SER A 35 -5.61 -23.25 -10.50
N ARG A 36 -6.68 -23.29 -11.31
CA ARG A 36 -8.06 -23.13 -10.81
C ARG A 36 -8.55 -24.34 -10.03
N ALA A 37 -8.15 -25.56 -10.39
CA ALA A 37 -8.49 -26.75 -9.62
C ALA A 37 -7.79 -26.74 -8.25
N GLU A 38 -6.51 -26.38 -8.21
CA GLU A 38 -5.73 -26.23 -6.95
C GLU A 38 -6.30 -25.12 -6.07
N ALA A 39 -6.77 -24.02 -6.66
CA ALA A 39 -7.33 -22.87 -5.93
C ALA A 39 -8.87 -22.89 -5.81
N ALA A 40 -9.55 -24.00 -6.12
CA ALA A 40 -11.02 -24.03 -6.05
C ALA A 40 -11.53 -23.64 -4.65
N GLY A 41 -12.49 -22.72 -4.60
CA GLY A 41 -13.00 -22.14 -3.34
C GLY A 41 -12.30 -20.84 -2.91
N LEU A 42 -11.15 -20.49 -3.49
CA LEU A 42 -10.48 -19.22 -3.27
C LEU A 42 -10.89 -18.22 -4.35
N LYS A 43 -10.80 -16.92 -4.03
CA LYS A 43 -10.84 -15.87 -5.04
C LYS A 43 -9.52 -15.81 -5.79
N PHE A 44 -9.55 -15.92 -7.11
CA PHE A 44 -8.34 -15.93 -7.93
C PHE A 44 -8.22 -14.65 -8.75
N PHE A 45 -7.24 -13.81 -8.42
CA PHE A 45 -6.85 -12.66 -9.22
C PHE A 45 -5.75 -13.07 -10.19
N GLY A 46 -6.06 -13.06 -11.49
CA GLY A 46 -5.07 -13.41 -12.51
C GLY A 46 -4.17 -12.23 -12.83
N SER A 47 -2.86 -12.47 -12.87
CA SER A 47 -1.84 -11.45 -13.05
C SER A 47 -1.67 -11.06 -14.52
N VAL A 48 -1.56 -9.76 -14.78
CA VAL A 48 -1.18 -9.14 -16.06
C VAL A 48 -0.08 -8.13 -15.77
N GLY A 49 1.14 -8.41 -16.25
CA GLY A 49 2.31 -7.55 -15.99
C GLY A 49 2.56 -6.48 -17.04
N MET A 50 2.81 -5.25 -16.60
CA MET A 50 3.21 -4.13 -17.47
C MET A 50 4.72 -4.05 -17.71
N VAL A 51 5.55 -4.56 -16.78
CA VAL A 51 7.00 -4.58 -16.94
C VAL A 51 7.53 -6.01 -17.00
N THR A 52 7.02 -6.90 -16.15
CA THR A 52 7.49 -8.29 -16.00
C THR A 52 7.14 -9.23 -17.16
N GLU A 53 6.15 -8.89 -18.02
CA GLU A 53 5.72 -9.74 -19.14
C GLU A 53 6.44 -9.47 -20.49
N PHE A 54 7.59 -8.79 -20.50
CA PHE A 54 8.31 -8.45 -21.74
C PHE A 54 8.54 -9.65 -22.68
N ALA A 55 8.91 -10.84 -22.15
CA ALA A 55 9.09 -12.03 -22.99
C ALA A 55 7.81 -12.47 -23.72
N ARG A 56 6.62 -12.25 -23.15
CA ARG A 56 5.34 -12.54 -23.81
C ARG A 56 5.02 -11.48 -24.87
N TYR A 57 5.28 -10.21 -24.55
CA TYR A 57 5.13 -9.11 -25.51
C TYR A 57 6.04 -9.30 -26.74
N HIS A 58 7.31 -9.63 -26.53
CA HIS A 58 8.26 -9.93 -27.61
C HIS A 58 7.78 -11.10 -28.47
N ARG A 59 7.33 -12.21 -27.87
CA ARG A 59 6.81 -13.36 -28.64
C ARG A 59 5.58 -13.01 -29.48
N ARG A 60 4.74 -12.09 -29.02
CA ARG A 60 3.55 -11.64 -29.74
C ARG A 60 3.91 -10.71 -30.91
N PHE A 61 5.00 -9.95 -30.79
CA PHE A 61 5.43 -8.94 -31.77
C PHE A 61 6.94 -9.00 -32.05
N PRO A 62 7.50 -10.13 -32.51
CA PRO A 62 8.96 -10.33 -32.57
C PRO A 62 9.67 -9.32 -33.47
N ASP A 63 9.03 -8.91 -34.57
CA ASP A 63 9.64 -8.00 -35.56
C ASP A 63 9.38 -6.51 -35.26
N THR A 64 8.49 -6.19 -34.32
CA THR A 64 8.00 -4.81 -34.10
C THR A 64 7.95 -4.38 -32.64
N TYR A 65 8.35 -5.23 -31.68
CA TYR A 65 8.25 -4.97 -30.24
C TYR A 65 8.88 -3.63 -29.83
N GLU A 66 9.96 -3.20 -30.51
CA GLU A 66 10.66 -1.95 -30.24
C GLU A 66 9.75 -0.71 -30.33
N GLN A 67 8.69 -0.77 -31.14
CA GLN A 67 7.72 0.32 -31.29
C GLN A 67 6.94 0.59 -29.99
N GLY A 68 6.83 -0.41 -29.12
CA GLY A 68 6.16 -0.31 -27.82
C GLY A 68 7.05 0.16 -26.68
N LEU A 69 8.33 0.45 -26.91
CA LEU A 69 9.28 0.73 -25.82
C LEU A 69 9.27 2.19 -25.37
N CYS A 70 9.53 2.39 -24.09
CA CYS A 70 9.89 3.69 -23.53
C CYS A 70 11.22 4.18 -24.11
N ARG A 71 11.35 5.50 -24.24
CA ARG A 71 12.54 6.15 -24.81
C ARG A 71 13.13 7.15 -23.83
N ASP A 72 14.45 7.14 -23.70
CA ASP A 72 15.20 8.20 -23.01
C ASP A 72 15.21 9.51 -23.84
N ILE A 73 15.88 10.54 -23.31
CA ILE A 73 15.98 11.84 -23.97
C ILE A 73 16.74 11.78 -25.31
N GLU A 74 17.65 10.81 -25.49
CA GLU A 74 18.35 10.51 -26.75
C GLU A 74 17.53 9.66 -27.72
N GLY A 75 16.42 9.06 -27.28
CA GLY A 75 15.52 8.24 -28.11
C GLY A 75 15.89 6.76 -28.11
N ARG A 76 16.76 6.34 -27.19
CA ARG A 76 17.17 4.95 -27.01
C ARG A 76 16.18 4.23 -26.09
N PRO A 77 16.00 2.91 -26.25
CA PRO A 77 15.18 2.13 -25.33
C PRO A 77 15.83 2.06 -23.94
N VAL A 78 15.00 1.96 -22.89
CA VAL A 78 15.46 1.95 -21.48
C VAL A 78 15.22 0.59 -20.85
N LYS A 79 16.28 0.00 -20.27
CA LYS A 79 16.23 -1.32 -19.62
C LYS A 79 15.53 -1.24 -18.26
N VAL A 80 14.93 -2.34 -17.83
CA VAL A 80 14.40 -2.47 -16.47
C VAL A 80 15.57 -2.73 -15.50
N PRO A 81 15.81 -1.86 -14.50
CA PRO A 81 17.07 -1.87 -13.75
C PRO A 81 17.20 -3.00 -12.72
N TRP A 82 16.11 -3.64 -12.31
CA TRP A 82 16.10 -4.79 -11.40
C TRP A 82 15.84 -6.14 -12.10
N LEU A 83 15.72 -6.15 -13.43
CA LEU A 83 15.58 -7.37 -14.23
C LEU A 83 16.77 -7.51 -15.19
N THR A 84 17.95 -7.11 -14.76
CA THR A 84 19.18 -7.13 -15.57
C THR A 84 19.64 -8.55 -15.89
N ASP A 85 19.27 -9.51 -15.06
CA ASP A 85 19.43 -10.96 -15.21
C ASP A 85 18.37 -11.61 -16.11
N HIS A 86 17.33 -10.87 -16.51
CA HIS A 86 16.27 -11.37 -17.38
C HIS A 86 16.53 -11.05 -18.85
N GLN A 87 16.47 -12.08 -19.69
CA GLN A 87 16.55 -11.96 -21.14
C GLN A 87 15.62 -12.96 -21.82
N HIS A 88 15.14 -12.61 -23.01
CA HIS A 88 14.42 -13.52 -23.88
C HIS A 88 15.10 -13.54 -25.25
N GLN A 89 15.60 -14.71 -25.67
CA GLN A 89 16.33 -14.85 -26.94
C GLN A 89 17.51 -13.87 -27.08
N GLY A 90 18.24 -13.61 -25.98
CA GLY A 90 19.35 -12.66 -25.93
C GLY A 90 18.95 -11.18 -25.86
N ILE A 91 17.66 -10.88 -25.87
CA ILE A 91 17.13 -9.51 -25.77
C ILE A 91 16.84 -9.20 -24.29
N PRO A 92 17.37 -8.10 -23.73
CA PRO A 92 17.10 -7.72 -22.36
C PRO A 92 15.67 -7.25 -22.19
N TYR A 93 15.17 -7.29 -20.96
CA TYR A 93 13.87 -6.72 -20.64
C TYR A 93 13.91 -5.19 -20.70
N TRP A 94 13.14 -4.66 -21.65
CA TRP A 94 12.96 -3.23 -21.87
C TRP A 94 11.69 -2.72 -21.17
N TRP A 95 11.73 -1.47 -20.75
CA TRP A 95 10.55 -0.79 -20.23
C TRP A 95 9.58 -0.47 -21.37
N CYS A 96 8.34 -0.93 -21.28
CA CYS A 96 7.31 -0.69 -22.29
C CYS A 96 6.48 0.56 -21.99
N CYS A 97 6.10 1.28 -23.04
CA CYS A 97 5.35 2.53 -22.95
C CYS A 97 3.85 2.29 -23.15
N THR A 98 3.07 2.57 -22.11
CA THR A 98 1.60 2.49 -22.07
C THR A 98 0.87 3.53 -22.92
N ALA A 99 1.59 4.46 -23.55
CA ALA A 99 1.04 5.29 -24.61
C ALA A 99 1.08 4.59 -25.98
N GLN A 100 1.98 3.63 -26.20
CA GLN A 100 2.18 3.02 -27.52
C GLN A 100 1.09 2.01 -27.87
N PRO A 101 0.49 2.08 -29.07
CA PRO A 101 -0.61 1.21 -29.48
C PRO A 101 -0.28 -0.28 -29.36
N LEU A 102 0.91 -0.70 -29.82
CA LEU A 102 1.31 -2.11 -29.83
C LEU A 102 1.37 -2.72 -28.43
N PHE A 103 1.88 -1.96 -27.46
CA PHE A 103 1.94 -2.41 -26.08
C PHE A 103 0.56 -2.38 -25.40
N ARG A 104 -0.28 -1.38 -25.72
CA ARG A 104 -1.66 -1.34 -25.23
C ARG A 104 -2.48 -2.51 -25.78
N GLU A 105 -2.32 -2.87 -27.05
CA GLU A 105 -2.93 -4.04 -27.68
C GLU A 105 -2.57 -5.30 -26.89
N PHE A 106 -1.27 -5.54 -26.64
CA PHE A 106 -0.80 -6.66 -25.84
C PHE A 106 -1.47 -6.73 -24.46
N ILE A 107 -1.45 -5.63 -23.69
CA ILE A 107 -2.01 -5.64 -22.32
C ILE A 107 -3.52 -5.89 -22.35
N ARG A 108 -4.24 -5.35 -23.34
CA ARG A 108 -5.68 -5.61 -23.52
C ARG A 108 -5.95 -7.08 -23.85
N GLU A 109 -5.18 -7.69 -24.75
CA GLU A 109 -5.25 -9.13 -25.03
C GLU A 109 -5.02 -9.95 -23.74
N ARG A 110 -4.01 -9.59 -22.94
CA ARG A 110 -3.71 -10.26 -21.67
C ARG A 110 -4.82 -10.15 -20.63
N VAL A 111 -5.49 -9.00 -20.51
CA VAL A 111 -6.67 -8.85 -19.65
C VAL A 111 -7.80 -9.77 -20.12
N VAL A 112 -8.10 -9.77 -21.43
CA VAL A 112 -9.15 -10.62 -22.02
C VAL A 112 -8.87 -12.11 -21.77
N GLU A 113 -7.64 -12.55 -22.03
CA GLU A 113 -7.22 -13.93 -21.78
C GLU A 113 -7.37 -14.33 -20.32
N THR A 114 -6.92 -13.47 -19.41
CA THR A 114 -6.99 -13.71 -17.96
C THR A 114 -8.44 -13.86 -17.48
N VAL A 115 -9.33 -12.98 -17.95
CA VAL A 115 -10.76 -13.06 -17.61
C VAL A 115 -11.41 -14.30 -18.22
N ARG A 116 -11.13 -14.62 -19.49
CA ARG A 116 -11.68 -15.81 -20.17
C ARG A 116 -11.18 -17.13 -19.58
N ALA A 117 -9.97 -17.13 -19.01
CA ALA A 117 -9.45 -18.26 -18.25
C ALA A 117 -10.19 -18.47 -16.91
N GLY A 118 -11.11 -17.58 -16.57
CA GLY A 118 -12.05 -17.72 -15.46
C GLY A 118 -11.50 -17.21 -14.14
N ALA A 119 -10.72 -16.14 -14.16
CA ALA A 119 -10.32 -15.41 -12.96
C ALA A 119 -11.53 -14.71 -12.31
N ASP A 120 -11.52 -14.60 -10.98
CA ASP A 120 -12.51 -13.82 -10.24
C ASP A 120 -12.26 -12.32 -10.38
N GLY A 121 -10.97 -11.94 -10.38
CA GLY A 121 -10.44 -10.58 -10.51
C GLY A 121 -9.20 -10.53 -11.40
N VAL A 122 -8.72 -9.33 -11.71
CA VAL A 122 -7.47 -9.12 -12.45
C VAL A 122 -6.49 -8.39 -11.54
N HIS A 123 -5.25 -8.85 -11.47
CA HIS A 123 -4.15 -8.13 -10.83
C HIS A 123 -3.27 -7.50 -11.91
N ILE A 124 -3.06 -6.20 -11.84
CA ILE A 124 -2.15 -5.47 -12.73
C ILE A 124 -0.82 -5.29 -12.01
N ASP A 125 0.20 -6.01 -12.48
CA ASP A 125 1.56 -5.93 -11.96
C ASP A 125 2.30 -4.78 -12.67
N ASP A 126 3.02 -3.97 -11.89
CA ASP A 126 3.61 -2.69 -12.27
C ASP A 126 2.60 -1.69 -12.84
N HIS A 127 1.50 -1.49 -12.11
CA HIS A 127 0.35 -0.72 -12.57
C HIS A 127 0.65 0.73 -13.00
N LEU A 128 1.76 1.32 -12.60
CA LEU A 128 2.14 2.66 -13.02
C LEU A 128 2.65 2.70 -14.48
N GLY A 129 2.93 1.56 -15.13
CA GLY A 129 3.32 1.50 -16.54
C GLY A 129 4.43 2.49 -16.88
N THR A 130 4.19 3.40 -17.84
CA THR A 130 5.15 4.47 -18.20
C THR A 130 5.47 5.37 -17.00
N ALA A 131 4.47 5.73 -16.18
CA ALA A 131 4.63 6.62 -15.04
C ALA A 131 5.52 6.01 -13.93
N GLY A 132 5.59 4.68 -13.85
CA GLY A 132 6.47 3.97 -12.91
C GLY A 132 7.96 4.17 -13.22
N GLY A 133 8.27 4.49 -14.48
CA GLY A 133 9.64 4.69 -14.95
C GLY A 133 10.12 6.13 -14.89
N LEU A 134 9.31 7.10 -14.45
CA LEU A 134 9.66 8.53 -14.51
C LEU A 134 10.99 8.87 -13.82
N TRP A 135 11.32 8.18 -12.73
CA TRP A 135 12.59 8.39 -12.02
C TRP A 135 13.84 8.04 -12.85
N LEU A 136 13.68 7.26 -13.93
CA LEU A 136 14.71 6.97 -14.94
C LEU A 136 14.83 8.08 -16.01
N GLY A 137 14.01 9.13 -15.95
CA GLY A 137 14.00 10.19 -16.96
C GLY A 137 13.31 9.79 -18.27
N ILE A 138 12.24 9.00 -18.21
CA ILE A 138 11.43 8.56 -19.37
C ILE A 138 9.99 9.09 -19.30
N CYS A 139 9.15 9.01 -20.33
CA CYS A 139 9.37 8.47 -21.68
C CYS A 139 9.28 9.58 -22.74
N PHE A 140 10.38 9.90 -23.39
CA PHE A 140 10.45 10.92 -24.45
C PHE A 140 10.16 10.37 -25.86
N CYS A 141 9.33 9.32 -25.97
CA CYS A 141 8.86 8.87 -27.28
C CYS A 141 7.95 9.93 -27.91
N GLU A 142 7.87 9.92 -29.25
CA GLU A 142 7.10 10.91 -30.00
C GLU A 142 5.64 11.00 -29.52
N ARG A 143 5.02 9.85 -29.22
CA ARG A 143 3.64 9.79 -28.75
C ARG A 143 3.44 10.44 -27.39
N CYS A 144 4.36 10.22 -26.45
CA CYS A 144 4.30 10.87 -25.14
C CYS A 144 4.50 12.38 -25.26
N VAL A 145 5.45 12.83 -26.09
CA VAL A 145 5.69 14.26 -26.35
C VAL A 145 4.47 14.91 -27.02
N ASN A 146 3.87 14.25 -28.02
CA ASN A 146 2.67 14.73 -28.69
C ASN A 146 1.48 14.80 -27.73
N GLY A 147 1.26 13.78 -26.89
CA GLY A 147 0.17 13.79 -25.90
C GLY A 147 0.35 14.87 -24.83
N PHE A 148 1.59 15.21 -24.47
CA PHE A 148 1.86 16.30 -23.53
C PHE A 148 1.47 17.68 -24.07
N ARG A 149 1.50 17.91 -25.39
CA ARG A 149 0.97 19.14 -26.00
C ARG A 149 -0.51 19.33 -25.69
N SER A 150 -1.29 18.25 -25.79
CA SER A 150 -2.71 18.26 -25.43
C SER A 150 -2.92 18.58 -23.95
N TYR A 151 -2.06 18.04 -23.07
CA TYR A 151 -2.09 18.39 -21.65
C TYR A 151 -1.75 19.87 -21.41
N LEU A 152 -0.68 20.39 -22.02
CA LEU A 152 -0.27 21.79 -21.89
C LEU A 152 -1.40 22.74 -22.33
N ALA A 153 -2.17 22.39 -23.36
CA ALA A 153 -3.32 23.16 -23.82
C ALA A 153 -4.44 23.29 -22.77
N THR A 154 -4.44 22.45 -21.72
CA THR A 154 -5.39 22.55 -20.60
C THR A 154 -4.91 23.43 -19.45
N LEU A 155 -3.65 23.87 -19.47
CA LEU A 155 -3.10 24.69 -18.39
C LEU A 155 -3.60 26.14 -18.46
N PRO A 156 -3.76 26.82 -17.31
CA PRO A 156 -4.05 28.24 -17.29
C PRO A 156 -3.00 29.07 -18.04
N ALA A 157 -3.43 30.16 -18.68
CA ALA A 157 -2.54 31.03 -19.46
C ALA A 157 -1.37 31.60 -18.63
N GLU A 158 -1.55 31.78 -17.32
CA GLU A 158 -0.48 32.22 -16.42
C GLU A 158 0.61 31.16 -16.25
N GLU A 159 0.25 29.89 -16.09
CA GLU A 159 1.21 28.79 -16.01
C GLU A 159 1.98 28.62 -17.33
N LEU A 160 1.29 28.76 -18.47
CA LEU A 160 1.93 28.75 -19.78
C LEU A 160 2.95 29.89 -19.93
N ARG A 161 2.59 31.12 -19.52
CA ARG A 161 3.51 32.27 -19.52
C ARG A 161 4.72 32.05 -18.61
N ARG A 162 4.49 31.52 -17.40
CA ARG A 162 5.55 31.21 -16.42
C ARG A 162 6.59 30.25 -17.01
N HIS A 163 6.15 29.31 -17.85
CA HIS A 163 7.02 28.36 -18.53
C HIS A 163 7.44 28.78 -19.94
N GLN A 164 7.14 30.02 -20.37
CA GLN A 164 7.49 30.57 -21.68
C GLN A 164 6.95 29.73 -22.85
N ILE A 165 5.72 29.21 -22.69
CA ILE A 165 5.01 28.42 -23.71
C ILE A 165 3.99 29.31 -24.40
N GLU A 166 4.29 29.78 -25.61
CA GLU A 166 3.38 30.60 -26.41
C GLU A 166 2.28 29.77 -27.09
N ASN A 167 2.65 28.65 -27.69
CA ASN A 167 1.73 27.75 -28.39
C ASN A 167 1.93 26.29 -27.94
N PRO A 168 1.06 25.77 -27.04
CA PRO A 168 1.10 24.38 -26.60
C PRO A 168 1.04 23.36 -27.74
N GLY A 169 0.29 23.64 -28.81
CA GLY A 169 0.04 22.71 -29.92
C GLY A 169 1.28 22.39 -30.76
N THR A 170 2.31 23.24 -30.72
CA THR A 170 3.58 23.03 -31.42
C THR A 170 4.76 22.83 -30.47
N PHE A 171 4.53 22.82 -29.16
CA PHE A 171 5.59 22.71 -28.17
C PHE A 171 6.24 21.33 -28.18
N ASP A 172 7.56 21.26 -28.38
CA ASP A 172 8.31 20.01 -28.29
C ASP A 172 9.05 19.95 -26.94
N TYR A 173 8.46 19.22 -26.00
CA TYR A 173 9.02 19.09 -24.66
C TYR A 173 10.38 18.37 -24.64
N ARG A 174 10.58 17.38 -25.51
CA ARG A 174 11.86 16.68 -25.60
C ARG A 174 12.96 17.64 -26.05
N LEU A 175 12.68 18.46 -27.07
CA LEU A 175 13.62 19.47 -27.54
C LEU A 175 13.90 20.53 -26.48
N ALA A 176 12.86 20.98 -25.74
CA ALA A 176 13.01 21.93 -24.64
C ALA A 176 13.94 21.39 -23.55
N VAL A 177 13.73 20.15 -23.10
CA VAL A 177 14.60 19.51 -22.11
C VAL A 177 16.03 19.37 -22.64
N ARG A 178 16.22 18.94 -23.90
CA ARG A 178 17.56 18.84 -24.49
C ARG A 178 18.30 20.17 -24.50
N ARG A 179 17.64 21.26 -24.89
CA ARG A 179 18.24 22.62 -24.89
C ARG A 179 18.64 23.03 -23.46
N TRP A 180 17.73 22.85 -22.51
CA TRP A 180 17.97 23.17 -21.11
C TRP A 180 19.12 22.36 -20.48
N LEU A 181 19.30 21.10 -20.88
CA LEU A 181 20.46 20.30 -20.47
C LEU A 181 21.76 20.82 -21.09
N THR A 182 21.76 21.21 -22.38
CA THR A 182 22.97 21.73 -23.04
C THR A 182 23.42 23.10 -22.53
N GLU A 183 22.52 23.88 -21.93
CA GLU A 183 22.86 25.15 -21.27
C GLU A 183 23.65 24.94 -19.96
N ASP A 184 23.58 23.74 -19.36
CA ASP A 184 24.42 23.39 -18.22
C ASP A 184 25.78 22.88 -18.68
N LEU A 185 26.72 23.80 -18.80
CA LEU A 185 28.10 23.52 -19.18
C LEU A 185 28.83 22.55 -18.22
N GLN A 186 28.29 22.31 -17.02
CA GLN A 186 28.85 21.36 -16.05
C GLN A 186 28.29 19.95 -16.19
N GLY A 187 27.23 19.75 -17.00
CA GLY A 187 26.61 18.45 -17.25
C GLY A 187 26.02 17.76 -16.00
N LYS A 188 25.57 18.55 -15.03
CA LYS A 188 25.04 18.06 -13.75
C LYS A 188 23.52 17.91 -13.77
N ARG A 189 22.83 18.70 -14.60
CA ARG A 189 21.38 18.65 -14.74
C ARG A 189 20.91 17.29 -15.25
N ARG A 190 19.79 16.83 -14.72
CA ARG A 190 19.08 15.61 -15.16
C ARG A 190 17.74 16.00 -15.78
N PRO A 191 17.20 15.23 -16.74
CA PRO A 191 15.88 15.49 -17.32
C PRO A 191 14.77 15.69 -16.27
N THR A 192 14.87 14.95 -15.15
CA THR A 192 13.93 14.99 -14.02
C THR A 192 13.92 16.30 -13.24
N GLU A 193 14.87 17.19 -13.49
CA GLU A 193 15.03 18.48 -12.80
C GLU A 193 14.53 19.66 -13.67
N HIS A 194 14.05 19.38 -14.89
CA HIS A 194 13.53 20.40 -15.77
C HIS A 194 12.28 21.08 -15.15
N PRO A 195 12.08 22.40 -15.28
CA PRO A 195 10.94 23.11 -14.65
C PRO A 195 9.54 22.57 -15.00
N LEU A 196 9.37 21.95 -16.18
CA LEU A 196 8.12 21.31 -16.60
C LEU A 196 8.01 19.83 -16.17
N TRP A 197 8.96 19.30 -15.41
CA TRP A 197 8.96 17.88 -15.04
C TRP A 197 7.77 17.50 -14.14
N ASP A 198 7.33 18.40 -13.28
CA ASP A 198 6.13 18.18 -12.45
C ASP A 198 4.87 18.07 -13.34
N HIS A 199 4.74 18.96 -14.31
CA HIS A 199 3.68 18.90 -15.32
C HIS A 199 3.74 17.61 -16.15
N TRP A 200 4.94 17.18 -16.53
CA TRP A 200 5.16 15.92 -17.23
C TRP A 200 4.76 14.70 -16.38
N THR A 201 5.08 14.74 -15.08
CA THR A 201 4.71 13.71 -14.11
C THR A 201 3.20 13.63 -13.96
N ILE A 202 2.51 14.77 -13.82
CA ILE A 202 1.03 14.84 -13.76
C ILE A 202 0.42 14.22 -15.02
N TYR A 203 0.91 14.61 -16.20
CA TYR A 203 0.44 14.07 -17.47
C TYR A 203 0.58 12.54 -17.54
N GLN A 204 1.77 12.01 -17.22
CA GLN A 204 2.04 10.58 -17.31
C GLN A 204 1.24 9.77 -16.30
N CYS A 205 1.10 10.25 -15.05
CA CYS A 205 0.26 9.62 -14.04
C CYS A 205 -1.23 9.61 -14.45
N ARG A 206 -1.76 10.73 -14.96
CA ARG A 206 -3.16 10.79 -15.44
C ARG A 206 -3.41 9.89 -16.64
N ALA A 207 -2.47 9.86 -17.60
CA ALA A 207 -2.56 8.98 -18.75
C ALA A 207 -2.57 7.50 -18.34
N GLN A 208 -1.75 7.14 -17.34
CA GLN A 208 -1.74 5.78 -16.81
C GLN A 208 -3.03 5.44 -16.06
N ALA A 209 -3.51 6.32 -15.18
CA ALA A 209 -4.76 6.10 -14.45
C ALA A 209 -5.95 5.92 -15.40
N SER A 210 -6.01 6.72 -16.48
CA SER A 210 -7.00 6.54 -17.54
C SER A 210 -6.87 5.19 -18.23
N PHE A 211 -5.65 4.72 -18.51
CA PHE A 211 -5.46 3.42 -19.13
C PHE A 211 -5.89 2.28 -18.20
N LEU A 212 -5.61 2.37 -16.90
CA LEU A 212 -6.10 1.40 -15.93
C LEU A 212 -7.64 1.33 -15.90
N GLN A 213 -8.30 2.47 -16.01
CA GLN A 213 -9.77 2.54 -16.08
C GLN A 213 -10.29 1.83 -17.34
N GLU A 214 -9.64 2.03 -18.50
CA GLU A 214 -9.97 1.27 -19.72
C GLU A 214 -9.79 -0.24 -19.53
N LEU A 215 -8.76 -0.69 -18.82
CA LEU A 215 -8.53 -2.11 -18.54
C LEU A 215 -9.60 -2.69 -17.59
N ARG A 216 -10.03 -1.92 -16.59
CA ARG A 216 -11.16 -2.30 -15.70
C ARG A 216 -12.45 -2.48 -16.51
N GLU A 217 -12.76 -1.54 -17.38
CA GLU A 217 -13.93 -1.61 -18.26
C GLU A 217 -13.85 -2.80 -19.21
N LEU A 218 -12.70 -3.03 -19.83
CA LEU A 218 -12.47 -4.18 -20.69
C LEU A 218 -12.64 -5.51 -19.96
N ALA A 219 -12.11 -5.62 -18.74
CA ALA A 219 -12.29 -6.81 -17.91
C ALA A 219 -13.77 -7.07 -17.62
N ALA A 220 -14.51 -6.02 -17.25
CA ALA A 220 -15.94 -6.12 -16.96
C ALA A 220 -16.77 -6.50 -18.21
N GLN A 221 -16.50 -5.87 -19.35
CA GLN A 221 -17.13 -6.20 -20.63
C GLN A 221 -16.85 -7.65 -21.04
N THR A 222 -15.61 -8.10 -20.90
CA THR A 222 -15.21 -9.49 -21.22
C THR A 222 -15.92 -10.51 -20.34
N ALA A 223 -16.11 -10.19 -19.05
CA ALA A 223 -16.77 -11.07 -18.10
C ALA A 223 -18.31 -11.00 -18.16
N GLY A 224 -18.89 -9.97 -18.76
CA GLY A 224 -20.33 -9.67 -18.67
C GLY A 224 -20.79 -9.28 -17.26
N ARG A 225 -19.86 -8.89 -16.38
CA ARG A 225 -20.09 -8.49 -14.98
C ARG A 225 -18.96 -7.59 -14.48
N PRO A 226 -19.14 -6.82 -13.39
CA PRO A 226 -18.01 -6.19 -12.72
C PRO A 226 -16.93 -7.22 -12.33
N VAL A 227 -15.66 -6.89 -12.60
CA VAL A 227 -14.47 -7.68 -12.25
C VAL A 227 -13.60 -6.84 -11.32
N PRO A 228 -13.32 -7.30 -10.09
CA PRO A 228 -12.42 -6.58 -9.20
C PRO A 228 -11.02 -6.45 -9.79
N LEU A 229 -10.43 -5.27 -9.64
CA LEU A 229 -9.07 -4.97 -10.09
C LEU A 229 -8.15 -4.79 -8.88
N GLY A 230 -7.08 -5.57 -8.81
CA GLY A 230 -5.99 -5.42 -7.86
C GLY A 230 -4.71 -4.93 -8.52
N ALA A 231 -3.77 -4.42 -7.74
CA ALA A 231 -2.43 -4.10 -8.24
C ALA A 231 -1.37 -4.06 -7.13
N ASN A 232 -0.10 -4.14 -7.53
CA ASN A 232 1.08 -3.95 -6.67
C ASN A 232 1.33 -2.47 -6.30
N ALA A 233 0.27 -1.81 -5.82
CA ALA A 233 0.28 -0.42 -5.41
C ALA A 233 0.96 -0.21 -4.04
N GLY A 234 2.28 -0.02 -4.01
CA GLY A 234 3.04 0.21 -2.78
C GLY A 234 2.78 1.59 -2.19
N LEU A 235 1.96 1.68 -1.14
CA LEU A 235 1.47 2.96 -0.60
C LEU A 235 2.51 3.79 0.17
N LEU A 236 3.70 3.25 0.41
CA LEU A 236 4.85 4.04 0.85
C LEU A 236 5.44 4.90 -0.29
N TRP A 237 5.02 4.67 -1.53
CA TRP A 237 5.42 5.45 -2.69
C TRP A 237 4.24 6.27 -3.20
N PRO A 238 4.22 7.60 -2.96
CA PRO A 238 3.06 8.48 -3.15
C PRO A 238 2.33 8.31 -4.49
N ARG A 239 3.08 8.17 -5.60
CA ARG A 239 2.51 8.05 -6.96
C ARG A 239 1.63 6.81 -7.17
N HIS A 240 1.75 5.77 -6.34
CA HIS A 240 0.88 4.59 -6.41
C HIS A 240 -0.58 4.90 -6.05
N LEU A 241 -0.89 6.10 -5.54
CA LEU A 241 -2.26 6.56 -5.32
C LEU A 241 -2.92 7.15 -6.58
N SER A 242 -2.19 7.36 -7.68
CA SER A 242 -2.71 8.06 -8.87
C SER A 242 -3.93 7.39 -9.52
N ASP A 243 -4.04 6.07 -9.38
CA ASP A 243 -5.10 5.24 -9.95
C ASP A 243 -5.94 4.51 -8.88
N HIS A 244 -5.85 4.93 -7.62
CA HIS A 244 -6.50 4.25 -6.49
C HIS A 244 -8.02 4.06 -6.66
N HIS A 245 -8.71 4.99 -7.34
CA HIS A 245 -10.15 4.92 -7.58
C HIS A 245 -10.54 3.71 -8.46
N THR A 246 -9.61 3.27 -9.31
CA THR A 246 -9.77 2.16 -10.24
C THR A 246 -9.43 0.81 -9.59
N LEU A 247 -8.77 0.81 -8.44
CA LEU A 247 -8.35 -0.39 -7.73
C LEU A 247 -9.33 -0.75 -6.62
N ASP A 248 -9.67 -2.03 -6.49
CA ASP A 248 -10.50 -2.59 -5.42
C ASP A 248 -9.66 -3.29 -4.33
N LEU A 249 -8.39 -3.59 -4.64
CA LEU A 249 -7.43 -4.22 -3.74
C LEU A 249 -6.02 -3.71 -4.04
N PHE A 250 -5.31 -3.29 -3.01
CA PHE A 250 -3.86 -3.14 -3.08
C PHE A 250 -3.21 -4.44 -2.60
N SER A 251 -2.35 -5.05 -3.40
CA SER A 251 -1.59 -6.24 -3.04
C SER A 251 -0.12 -6.01 -3.39
N ALA A 252 0.65 -5.46 -2.45
CA ALA A 252 1.88 -4.75 -2.78
C ALA A 252 3.02 -5.02 -1.80
N GLU A 253 4.25 -4.82 -2.29
CA GLU A 253 5.44 -4.79 -1.46
C GLU A 253 5.42 -3.56 -0.54
N THR A 254 5.86 -3.74 0.70
CA THR A 254 5.96 -2.71 1.73
C THR A 254 7.26 -2.91 2.47
N ASP A 255 8.02 -1.83 2.66
CA ASP A 255 9.26 -1.86 3.43
C ASP A 255 8.97 -2.19 4.90
N HIS A 256 9.63 -3.23 5.41
CA HIS A 256 9.55 -3.66 6.81
C HIS A 256 10.88 -3.44 7.55
N GLU A 257 11.89 -2.89 6.89
CA GLU A 257 13.22 -2.60 7.45
C GLU A 257 13.89 -3.82 8.10
N ALA A 258 13.84 -4.98 7.45
CA ALA A 258 14.32 -6.25 8.01
C ALA A 258 15.78 -6.17 8.48
N ALA A 259 16.61 -5.39 7.77
CA ALA A 259 18.01 -5.14 8.10
C ALA A 259 18.23 -4.53 9.49
N ALA A 260 17.24 -3.81 10.04
CA ALA A 260 17.30 -3.27 11.39
C ALA A 260 17.11 -4.33 12.49
N ARG A 261 16.74 -5.57 12.12
CA ARG A 261 16.52 -6.72 13.03
C ARG A 261 15.59 -6.38 14.20
N ARG A 262 14.54 -5.61 13.93
CA ARG A 262 13.50 -5.23 14.89
C ARG A 262 12.18 -5.03 14.15
N PHE A 263 11.05 -5.08 14.86
CA PHE A 263 9.78 -4.68 14.26
C PHE A 263 9.81 -3.19 13.91
N SER A 264 9.26 -2.85 12.74
CA SER A 264 9.09 -1.49 12.26
C SER A 264 7.61 -1.09 12.30
N ASP A 265 7.34 0.15 12.65
CA ASP A 265 6.00 0.75 12.56
C ASP A 265 5.73 1.30 11.14
N ARG A 266 6.73 1.33 10.25
CA ARG A 266 6.60 1.89 8.89
C ARG A 266 5.41 1.33 8.09
N PRO A 267 5.12 0.01 8.09
CA PRO A 267 3.96 -0.53 7.38
C PRO A 267 2.62 0.05 7.85
N LEU A 268 2.52 0.53 9.10
CA LEU A 268 1.30 1.12 9.64
C LEU A 268 0.87 2.36 8.87
N PHE A 269 1.82 3.15 8.35
CA PHE A 269 1.49 4.29 7.50
C PHE A 269 0.74 3.86 6.23
N ALA A 270 1.23 2.80 5.55
CA ALA A 270 0.57 2.28 4.35
C ALA A 270 -0.84 1.75 4.66
N TYR A 271 -1.01 1.02 5.77
CA TYR A 271 -2.32 0.56 6.22
C TYR A 271 -3.29 1.73 6.47
N ARG A 272 -2.85 2.77 7.18
CA ARG A 272 -3.70 3.96 7.43
C ARG A 272 -3.99 4.76 6.17
N LEU A 273 -3.11 4.71 5.18
CA LEU A 273 -3.36 5.34 3.89
C LEU A 273 -4.38 4.55 3.07
N ALA A 274 -4.34 3.22 3.14
CA ALA A 274 -5.35 2.36 2.53
C ALA A 274 -6.74 2.56 3.17
N ASP A 275 -6.80 2.72 4.50
CA ASP A 275 -8.02 3.12 5.21
C ASP A 275 -8.55 4.47 4.70
N ALA A 276 -7.67 5.46 4.51
CA ALA A 276 -8.05 6.81 4.07
C ALA A 276 -8.72 6.85 2.69
N VAL A 277 -8.37 5.91 1.81
CA VAL A 277 -9.00 5.76 0.48
C VAL A 277 -10.05 4.64 0.44
N GLY A 278 -10.38 4.03 1.59
CA GLY A 278 -11.42 3.01 1.70
C GLY A 278 -11.13 1.74 0.89
N ARG A 279 -9.88 1.26 0.92
CA ARG A 279 -9.45 0.06 0.19
C ARG A 279 -8.71 -0.92 1.08
N PRO A 280 -8.89 -2.24 0.87
CA PRO A 280 -8.08 -3.24 1.55
C PRO A 280 -6.63 -3.23 1.01
N TYR A 281 -5.69 -3.62 1.88
CA TYR A 281 -4.26 -3.68 1.58
C TYR A 281 -3.74 -5.04 2.03
N ALA A 282 -3.21 -5.81 1.09
CA ALA A 282 -2.53 -7.07 1.32
C ALA A 282 -1.03 -6.86 1.08
N SER A 283 -0.28 -6.61 2.15
CA SER A 283 1.14 -6.33 2.07
C SER A 283 1.96 -7.62 1.91
N THR A 284 3.10 -7.52 1.25
CA THR A 284 4.25 -8.43 1.42
C THR A 284 5.47 -7.57 1.74
N ALA A 285 6.53 -8.14 2.30
CA ALA A 285 7.77 -7.37 2.48
C ALA A 285 8.43 -7.07 1.13
N SER A 286 9.35 -6.11 1.08
CA SER A 286 10.11 -5.81 -0.14
C SER A 286 11.01 -6.98 -0.55
N GLY A 287 11.38 -7.05 -1.84
CA GLY A 287 12.35 -8.05 -2.30
C GLY A 287 13.69 -8.05 -1.54
N HIS A 288 14.13 -6.89 -1.03
CA HIS A 288 15.34 -6.78 -0.20
C HIS A 288 15.11 -7.30 1.23
N ASP A 289 13.94 -7.01 1.82
CA ASP A 289 13.58 -7.57 3.13
C ASP A 289 13.51 -9.10 3.07
N TRP A 290 12.88 -9.67 2.05
CA TRP A 290 12.82 -11.12 1.88
C TRP A 290 14.20 -11.74 1.65
N ALA A 291 15.07 -11.08 0.87
CA ALA A 291 16.45 -11.53 0.70
C ALA A 291 17.20 -11.55 2.05
N PHE A 292 16.99 -10.53 2.89
CA PHE A 292 17.58 -10.46 4.23
C PHE A 292 17.05 -11.57 5.15
N ILE A 293 15.72 -11.79 5.18
CA ILE A 293 15.12 -12.88 5.97
C ILE A 293 15.67 -14.24 5.53
N LYS A 294 15.78 -14.47 4.22
CA LYS A 294 16.35 -15.69 3.66
C LYS A 294 17.79 -15.91 4.11
N GLU A 295 18.61 -14.85 4.07
CA GLU A 295 20.03 -14.93 4.40
C GLU A 295 20.28 -15.16 5.90
N HIS A 296 19.48 -14.52 6.75
CA HIS A 296 19.69 -14.56 8.20
C HIS A 296 18.79 -15.56 8.94
N SER A 297 17.85 -16.21 8.23
CA SER A 297 16.91 -17.19 8.81
C SER A 297 16.15 -16.62 10.01
N LEU A 298 15.43 -15.52 9.81
CA LEU A 298 14.67 -14.80 10.84
C LEU A 298 13.13 -14.88 10.65
N PRO A 299 12.50 -16.08 10.62
CA PRO A 299 11.05 -16.19 10.49
C PRO A 299 10.26 -15.57 11.65
N GLY A 300 10.81 -15.44 12.85
CA GLY A 300 10.22 -14.69 13.96
C GLY A 300 9.95 -13.24 13.64
N LEU A 301 10.85 -12.59 12.90
CA LEU A 301 10.63 -11.22 12.43
C LEU A 301 9.38 -11.14 11.53
N VAL A 302 9.22 -12.12 10.64
CA VAL A 302 8.07 -12.24 9.73
C VAL A 302 6.76 -12.49 10.49
N ARG A 303 6.79 -13.27 11.58
CA ARG A 303 5.60 -13.47 12.45
C ARG A 303 5.05 -12.13 12.98
N GLY A 304 5.94 -11.20 13.34
CA GLY A 304 5.54 -9.85 13.75
C GLY A 304 4.88 -9.04 12.62
N TRP A 305 5.38 -9.17 11.39
CA TRP A 305 4.78 -8.50 10.22
C TRP A 305 3.36 -9.02 9.94
N ILE A 306 3.16 -10.33 10.09
CA ILE A 306 1.84 -10.96 9.98
C ILE A 306 0.89 -10.38 11.03
N ALA A 307 1.31 -10.37 12.31
CA ALA A 307 0.50 -9.86 13.40
C ALA A 307 0.16 -8.36 13.22
N LEU A 308 1.13 -7.54 12.79
CA LEU A 308 0.92 -6.11 12.52
C LEU A 308 -0.11 -5.89 11.40
N GLY A 309 -0.01 -6.63 10.29
CA GLY A 309 -0.96 -6.52 9.19
C GLY A 309 -2.40 -6.71 9.65
N TYR A 310 -2.69 -7.81 10.35
CA TYR A 310 -4.03 -8.11 10.85
C TYR A 310 -4.48 -7.18 12.00
N ALA A 311 -3.57 -6.80 12.90
CA ALA A 311 -3.87 -5.86 13.97
C ALA A 311 -4.25 -4.46 13.44
N ALA A 312 -3.63 -4.04 12.33
CA ALA A 312 -3.95 -2.79 11.67
C ALA A 312 -5.29 -2.82 10.92
N GLY A 313 -5.92 -3.99 10.78
CA GLY A 313 -7.13 -4.21 9.99
C GLY A 313 -6.84 -4.52 8.52
N HIS A 314 -5.64 -4.96 8.18
CA HIS A 314 -5.25 -5.30 6.82
C HIS A 314 -4.73 -6.73 6.77
N ASN A 315 -4.00 -7.09 5.72
CA ASN A 315 -3.54 -8.46 5.52
C ASN A 315 -2.04 -8.41 5.21
N PHE A 316 -1.30 -9.35 5.77
CA PHE A 316 0.04 -9.68 5.29
C PHE A 316 -0.08 -10.97 4.48
N MET A 317 0.49 -11.01 3.28
CA MET A 317 0.37 -12.13 2.36
C MET A 317 1.16 -13.34 2.90
N ALA A 318 0.55 -14.52 2.82
CA ALA A 318 1.12 -15.77 3.30
C ALA A 318 2.49 -16.04 2.66
N PRO A 319 3.59 -16.04 3.44
CA PRO A 319 4.94 -16.14 2.92
C PRO A 319 5.32 -17.60 2.63
N HIS A 320 4.51 -18.29 1.84
CA HIS A 320 4.83 -19.64 1.36
C HIS A 320 5.98 -19.59 0.35
N ARG A 321 5.95 -18.59 -0.55
CA ARG A 321 6.95 -18.31 -1.57
C ARG A 321 6.96 -16.82 -1.86
N GLN A 322 8.11 -16.17 -1.73
CA GLN A 322 8.23 -14.72 -1.90
C GLN A 322 9.40 -14.35 -2.80
N TRP A 323 9.21 -13.29 -3.58
CA TRP A 323 10.24 -12.77 -4.47
C TRP A 323 11.31 -12.03 -3.68
N CYS A 324 12.56 -12.29 -4.04
CA CYS A 324 13.73 -11.66 -3.46
C CYS A 324 14.57 -11.04 -4.56
N TYR A 325 15.21 -9.92 -4.23
CA TYR A 325 16.17 -9.28 -5.11
C TYR A 325 17.29 -8.64 -4.32
N THR A 326 18.52 -8.85 -4.76
CA THR A 326 19.66 -7.98 -4.44
C THR A 326 20.47 -7.75 -5.72
N PRO A 327 21.21 -6.64 -5.83
CA PRO A 327 22.08 -6.41 -6.99
C PRO A 327 23.09 -7.54 -7.24
N GLU A 328 23.55 -8.21 -6.18
CA GLU A 328 24.59 -9.26 -6.26
C GLU A 328 24.02 -10.61 -6.70
N LYS A 329 22.80 -10.96 -6.24
CA LYS A 329 22.18 -12.27 -6.47
C LYS A 329 21.16 -12.25 -7.61
N GLY A 330 20.75 -11.07 -8.07
CA GLY A 330 19.61 -10.93 -8.97
C GLY A 330 18.33 -11.46 -8.35
N THR A 331 17.42 -11.93 -9.20
CA THR A 331 16.14 -12.50 -8.77
C THR A 331 16.31 -13.88 -8.14
N HIS A 332 15.75 -14.06 -6.96
CA HIS A 332 15.69 -15.35 -6.26
C HIS A 332 14.43 -15.44 -5.39
N TRP A 333 14.24 -16.56 -4.68
CA TRP A 333 13.01 -16.80 -3.89
C TRP A 333 13.30 -17.20 -2.45
N TYR A 334 12.44 -16.75 -1.55
CA TYR A 334 12.32 -17.22 -0.17
C TYR A 334 11.13 -18.18 -0.09
N GLU A 335 11.38 -19.40 0.40
CA GLU A 335 10.33 -20.38 0.71
C GLU A 335 10.18 -20.41 2.23
N GLY A 336 9.03 -19.99 2.73
CA GLY A 336 8.84 -19.78 4.17
C GLY A 336 8.33 -21.03 4.90
N PRO A 337 8.78 -21.29 6.15
CA PRO A 337 8.34 -22.45 6.93
C PRO A 337 6.86 -22.32 7.34
N ALA A 338 6.00 -23.16 6.74
CA ALA A 338 4.56 -23.13 6.99
C ALA A 338 4.21 -23.36 8.46
N GLU A 339 4.95 -24.22 9.16
CA GLU A 339 4.77 -24.51 10.58
C GLU A 339 4.99 -23.29 11.50
N LYS A 340 5.73 -22.27 11.05
CA LYS A 340 5.95 -21.02 11.79
C LYS A 340 4.87 -19.98 11.51
N PHE A 341 4.26 -20.01 10.33
CA PHE A 341 3.39 -18.95 9.84
C PHE A 341 1.91 -19.32 9.83
N ALA A 342 1.58 -20.51 9.33
CA ALA A 342 0.21 -21.01 9.21
C ALA A 342 -0.61 -20.92 10.52
N PRO A 343 -0.06 -21.19 11.72
CA PRO A 343 -0.81 -21.05 12.97
C PRO A 343 -1.43 -19.66 13.18
N LEU A 344 -0.73 -18.59 12.80
CA LEU A 344 -1.24 -17.21 12.91
C LEU A 344 -2.42 -16.96 11.96
N TYR A 345 -2.33 -17.44 10.71
CA TYR A 345 -3.42 -17.32 9.75
C TYR A 345 -4.65 -18.13 10.16
N ARG A 346 -4.45 -19.37 10.63
CA ARG A 346 -5.53 -20.21 11.17
C ARG A 346 -6.16 -19.59 12.42
N PHE A 347 -5.38 -18.91 13.26
CA PHE A 347 -5.92 -18.12 14.38
C PHE A 347 -6.85 -17.00 13.89
N VAL A 348 -6.43 -16.22 12.89
CA VAL A 348 -7.30 -15.21 12.28
C VAL A 348 -8.58 -15.84 11.72
N ARG A 349 -8.47 -16.95 10.97
CA ARG A 349 -9.62 -17.64 10.38
C ARG A 349 -10.58 -18.19 11.43
N ARG A 350 -10.07 -18.86 12.47
CA ARG A 350 -10.90 -19.44 13.54
C ARG A 350 -11.56 -18.38 14.43
N THR A 351 -11.07 -17.15 14.41
CA THR A 351 -11.59 -16.01 15.19
C THR A 351 -12.06 -14.85 14.31
N ALA A 352 -12.49 -15.14 13.08
CA ALA A 352 -12.79 -14.13 12.06
C ALA A 352 -13.76 -13.02 12.53
N TRP A 353 -14.68 -13.32 13.47
CA TRP A 353 -15.61 -12.33 14.04
C TRP A 353 -14.92 -11.24 14.90
N LEU A 354 -13.66 -11.42 15.30
CA LEU A 354 -12.84 -10.41 15.97
C LEU A 354 -12.11 -9.48 15.00
N PHE A 355 -12.16 -9.78 13.69
CA PHE A 355 -11.48 -9.03 12.65
C PHE A 355 -12.45 -8.38 11.68
N ASP A 356 -13.47 -9.11 11.26
CA ASP A 356 -14.43 -8.65 10.26
C ASP A 356 -15.36 -7.57 10.83
N GLU A 357 -15.74 -6.60 10.01
CA GLU A 357 -16.63 -5.46 10.36
C GLU A 357 -16.07 -4.47 11.39
N PHE A 358 -14.90 -4.73 11.96
CA PHE A 358 -14.21 -3.78 12.83
C PHE A 358 -13.44 -2.74 12.00
N GLU A 359 -13.57 -1.47 12.36
CA GLU A 359 -12.84 -0.36 11.77
C GLU A 359 -11.78 0.17 12.74
N ASN A 360 -10.77 0.86 12.22
CA ASN A 360 -9.76 1.48 13.07
C ASN A 360 -10.38 2.57 13.98
N HIS A 361 -10.16 2.46 15.30
CA HIS A 361 -10.44 3.58 16.20
C HIS A 361 -9.34 4.63 16.05
N ALA A 362 -9.69 5.91 15.98
CA ALA A 362 -8.72 7.00 15.91
C ALA A 362 -8.93 7.98 17.06
N ASP A 363 -7.85 8.31 17.77
CA ASP A 363 -7.81 9.40 18.75
C ASP A 363 -7.46 10.75 18.09
N LEU A 364 -6.86 10.69 16.89
CA LEU A 364 -6.38 11.83 16.12
C LEU A 364 -6.65 11.63 14.62
N ALA A 365 -7.10 12.67 13.93
CA ALA A 365 -7.09 12.72 12.47
C ALA A 365 -5.84 13.49 12.00
N VAL A 366 -5.03 12.89 11.12
CA VAL A 366 -3.84 13.54 10.56
C VAL A 366 -4.12 13.96 9.13
N LEU A 367 -4.12 15.25 8.86
CA LEU A 367 -4.30 15.80 7.52
C LEU A 367 -3.00 15.63 6.70
N LEU A 368 -3.12 14.92 5.58
CA LEU A 368 -2.01 14.54 4.70
C LEU A 368 -2.24 15.14 3.31
N PRO A 369 -1.67 16.30 2.98
CA PRO A 369 -1.61 16.78 1.60
C PRO A 369 -0.71 15.88 0.75
N HIS A 370 -1.24 15.34 -0.34
CA HIS A 370 -0.49 14.44 -1.22
C HIS A 370 0.79 15.10 -1.76
N ARG A 371 0.76 16.38 -2.12
CA ARG A 371 1.96 17.15 -2.54
C ARG A 371 3.07 17.17 -1.48
N ALA A 372 2.71 17.36 -0.22
CA ALA A 372 3.67 17.37 0.88
C ALA A 372 4.24 15.96 1.11
N PHE A 373 3.40 14.93 0.97
CA PHE A 373 3.83 13.53 1.04
C PHE A 373 4.78 13.17 -0.12
N ALA A 374 4.45 13.57 -1.34
CA ALA A 374 5.27 13.35 -2.53
C ALA A 374 6.66 13.99 -2.42
N ARG A 375 6.75 15.17 -1.79
CA ARG A 375 8.00 15.91 -1.61
C ARG A 375 8.92 15.28 -0.57
N ASP A 376 8.36 14.79 0.54
CA ASP A 376 9.14 14.21 1.64
C ASP A 376 8.35 13.09 2.36
N PRO A 377 8.36 11.86 1.79
CA PRO A 377 7.69 10.72 2.41
C PRO A 377 8.21 10.39 3.81
N GLY A 378 9.52 10.54 4.03
CA GLY A 378 10.20 10.17 5.28
C GLY A 378 9.67 10.95 6.49
N ARG A 379 9.40 12.25 6.34
CA ARG A 379 8.78 13.07 7.39
C ARG A 379 7.43 12.51 7.86
N TRP A 380 6.62 11.97 6.95
CA TRP A 380 5.30 11.42 7.28
C TRP A 380 5.38 10.03 7.90
N PHE A 381 6.36 9.22 7.48
CA PHE A 381 6.65 7.95 8.14
C PHE A 381 7.07 8.18 9.58
N GLN A 382 8.03 9.08 9.82
CA GLN A 382 8.49 9.42 11.16
C GLN A 382 7.35 9.95 12.06
N LEU A 383 6.44 10.76 11.49
CA LEU A 383 5.24 11.22 12.19
C LEU A 383 4.38 10.04 12.64
N ALA A 384 4.05 9.12 11.73
CA ALA A 384 3.23 7.95 12.03
C ALA A 384 3.91 7.01 13.04
N GLU A 385 5.20 6.75 12.88
CA GLU A 385 6.02 5.95 13.81
C GLU A 385 6.01 6.56 15.22
N THR A 386 6.09 7.89 15.34
CA THR A 386 6.04 8.60 16.62
C THR A 386 4.68 8.45 17.32
N LEU A 387 3.58 8.58 16.56
CA LEU A 387 2.23 8.38 17.08
C LEU A 387 2.00 6.92 17.51
N ALA A 388 2.44 5.96 16.68
CA ALA A 388 2.34 4.53 16.97
C ALA A 388 3.13 4.14 18.23
N ALA A 389 4.37 4.61 18.37
CA ALA A 389 5.23 4.34 19.52
C ALA A 389 4.67 4.84 20.86
N THR A 390 3.78 5.83 20.81
CA THR A 390 3.09 6.41 21.98
C THR A 390 1.65 5.90 22.14
N ASN A 391 1.23 4.93 21.32
CA ASN A 391 -0.13 4.39 21.26
C ASN A 391 -1.22 5.44 21.02
N VAL A 392 -0.88 6.58 20.41
CA VAL A 392 -1.89 7.51 19.89
C VAL A 392 -2.45 6.93 18.60
N SER A 393 -3.67 6.39 18.63
CA SER A 393 -4.27 5.86 17.42
C SER A 393 -4.67 6.98 16.49
N PHE A 394 -4.43 6.82 15.20
CA PHE A 394 -4.71 7.87 14.22
C PHE A 394 -5.35 7.31 12.95
N ARG A 395 -6.04 8.20 12.23
CA ARG A 395 -6.46 8.01 10.84
C ARG A 395 -5.84 9.09 9.97
N LEU A 396 -5.59 8.78 8.70
CA LEU A 396 -5.14 9.77 7.73
C LEU A 396 -6.36 10.38 7.02
N LEU A 397 -6.33 11.71 6.83
CA LEU A 397 -7.21 12.42 5.92
C LEU A 397 -6.37 12.82 4.72
N LEU A 398 -6.43 12.03 3.65
CA LEU A 398 -5.69 12.31 2.41
C LEU A 398 -6.35 13.49 1.68
N ALA A 399 -5.63 14.59 1.53
CA ALA A 399 -6.00 15.67 0.64
C ALA A 399 -5.27 15.48 -0.68
N GLY A 400 -6.04 15.25 -1.75
CA GLY A 400 -5.54 15.00 -3.08
C GLY A 400 -4.85 16.20 -3.73
N ASP A 401 -4.45 16.01 -4.97
CA ASP A 401 -3.81 17.04 -5.81
C ASP A 401 -4.06 16.76 -7.30
N GLU A 402 -3.22 17.31 -8.18
CA GLU A 402 -3.34 17.10 -9.63
C GLU A 402 -3.11 15.65 -10.06
N ILE A 403 -2.41 14.85 -9.27
CA ILE A 403 -2.11 13.44 -9.54
C ILE A 403 -3.15 12.54 -8.88
N VAL A 404 -3.49 12.83 -7.62
CA VAL A 404 -4.41 12.02 -6.82
C VAL A 404 -5.73 12.75 -6.65
N ASN A 405 -6.75 12.31 -7.38
CA ASN A 405 -8.09 12.87 -7.23
C ASN A 405 -8.75 12.37 -5.94
N HIS A 406 -8.59 13.12 -4.85
CA HIS A 406 -9.17 12.82 -3.54
C HIS A 406 -9.43 14.12 -2.75
N PRO A 407 -10.36 14.99 -3.20
CA PRO A 407 -10.68 16.22 -2.49
C PRO A 407 -11.25 15.91 -1.11
N LEU A 408 -10.93 16.74 -0.12
CA LEU A 408 -11.52 16.63 1.20
C LEU A 408 -13.00 17.00 1.16
N ARG A 409 -13.79 16.37 2.02
CA ARG A 409 -15.22 16.61 2.16
C ARG A 409 -15.56 16.93 3.61
N ALA A 410 -16.70 17.58 3.82
CA ALA A 410 -17.13 17.96 5.17
C ALA A 410 -17.29 16.75 6.09
N GLU A 411 -17.69 15.59 5.53
CA GLU A 411 -17.88 14.34 6.26
C GLU A 411 -16.56 13.78 6.80
N ASP A 412 -15.43 14.09 6.16
CA ASP A 412 -14.11 13.66 6.64
C ASP A 412 -13.78 14.29 8.01
N PHE A 413 -14.41 15.43 8.32
CA PHE A 413 -14.32 16.16 9.59
C PHE A 413 -15.49 15.91 10.56
N ALA A 414 -16.39 14.97 10.26
CA ALA A 414 -17.59 14.75 11.07
C ALA A 414 -17.33 14.14 12.47
N SER A 415 -16.12 13.61 12.69
CA SER A 415 -15.70 13.08 13.99
C SER A 415 -15.21 14.21 14.91
N ASP A 416 -15.51 14.11 16.20
CA ASP A 416 -15.06 15.08 17.23
C ASP A 416 -13.57 14.94 17.60
N VAL A 417 -12.82 14.06 16.93
CA VAL A 417 -11.38 13.90 17.17
C VAL A 417 -10.60 15.14 16.73
N PRO A 418 -9.55 15.56 17.47
CA PRO A 418 -8.68 16.64 17.02
C PRO A 418 -8.05 16.34 15.65
N VAL A 419 -7.80 17.40 14.88
CA VAL A 419 -7.11 17.32 13.58
C VAL A 419 -5.68 17.82 13.75
N LEU A 420 -4.69 17.06 13.31
CA LEU A 420 -3.29 17.50 13.16
C LEU A 420 -3.06 17.90 11.69
N ALA A 421 -2.71 19.16 11.44
CA ALA A 421 -2.46 19.70 10.10
C ALA A 421 -1.09 20.37 10.02
N PRO A 422 0.01 19.60 9.87
CA PRO A 422 1.37 20.11 9.97
C PRO A 422 1.92 20.72 8.67
N ASP A 423 1.16 20.68 7.58
CA ASP A 423 1.54 21.21 6.26
C ASP A 423 0.33 21.79 5.51
N ARG A 424 -0.39 22.69 6.17
CA ARG A 424 -1.59 23.36 5.61
C ARG A 424 -1.32 24.09 4.30
N GLU A 425 -0.07 24.52 4.12
CA GLU A 425 0.34 25.29 2.94
C GLU A 425 0.30 24.49 1.64
N SER A 426 0.43 23.17 1.73
CA SER A 426 0.45 22.29 0.57
C SER A 426 -0.95 21.85 0.10
N LEU A 427 -2.02 22.28 0.79
CA LEU A 427 -3.40 21.99 0.39
C LEU A 427 -3.83 22.79 -0.84
N LEU A 428 -4.70 22.20 -1.65
CA LEU A 428 -5.42 22.95 -2.67
C LEU A 428 -6.36 23.99 -2.02
N PRO A 429 -6.68 25.11 -2.70
CA PRO A 429 -7.46 26.19 -2.12
C PRO A 429 -8.80 25.74 -1.49
N ALA A 430 -9.52 24.84 -2.15
CA ALA A 430 -10.81 24.33 -1.66
C ALA A 430 -10.67 23.51 -0.36
N ASP A 431 -9.66 22.64 -0.29
CA ASP A 431 -9.38 21.82 0.89
C ASP A 431 -8.92 22.68 2.07
N ARG A 432 -8.12 23.73 1.79
CA ARG A 432 -7.70 24.71 2.80
C ARG A 432 -8.89 25.46 3.35
N GLU A 433 -9.80 25.95 2.50
CA GLU A 433 -11.00 26.65 2.95
C GLU A 433 -11.86 25.75 3.85
N LEU A 434 -12.00 24.47 3.50
CA LEU A 434 -12.70 23.49 4.31
C LEU A 434 -12.04 23.29 5.68
N LEU A 435 -10.71 23.19 5.73
CA LEU A 435 -9.96 23.10 6.99
C LEU A 435 -10.17 24.35 7.86
N GLU A 436 -10.14 25.56 7.28
CA GLU A 436 -10.34 26.80 8.03
C GLU A 436 -11.76 26.91 8.59
N ARG A 437 -12.78 26.47 7.83
CA ARG A 437 -14.15 26.38 8.35
C ARG A 437 -14.26 25.42 9.53
N HIS A 438 -13.56 24.28 9.48
CA HIS A 438 -13.49 23.35 10.61
C HIS A 438 -12.74 23.96 11.81
N ALA A 439 -11.61 24.60 11.58
CA ALA A 439 -10.78 25.23 12.60
C ALA A 439 -11.50 26.35 13.37
N ALA A 440 -12.52 26.98 12.78
CA ALA A 440 -13.35 27.98 13.45
C ALA A 440 -14.18 27.42 14.62
N ARG A 441 -14.41 26.09 14.67
CA ARG A 441 -15.28 25.44 15.66
C ARG A 441 -14.60 24.29 16.41
N HIS A 442 -13.54 23.75 15.84
CA HIS A 442 -12.86 22.56 16.34
C HIS A 442 -11.36 22.79 16.49
N ARG A 443 -10.73 21.90 17.25
CA ARG A 443 -9.31 22.00 17.57
C ARG A 443 -8.47 21.46 16.43
N VAL A 444 -7.66 22.34 15.83
CA VAL A 444 -6.62 21.95 14.88
C VAL A 444 -5.24 22.19 15.51
N LEU A 445 -4.41 21.16 15.48
CA LEU A 445 -3.06 21.12 16.03
C LEU A 445 -2.04 21.32 14.89
N GLY A 446 -0.97 22.05 15.17
CA GLY A 446 0.04 22.38 14.16
C GLY A 446 1.22 21.41 14.12
N THR A 447 1.50 20.70 15.23
CA THR A 447 2.70 19.86 15.34
C THR A 447 2.43 18.53 16.04
N VAL A 448 3.30 17.54 15.80
CA VAL A 448 3.25 16.23 16.47
C VAL A 448 3.44 16.37 17.98
N ALA A 449 4.37 17.22 18.41
CA ALA A 449 4.59 17.46 19.85
C ALA A 449 3.33 18.02 20.55
N GLU A 450 2.62 18.93 19.88
CA GLU A 450 1.34 19.42 20.38
C GLU A 450 0.28 18.31 20.44
N ALA A 451 0.22 17.45 19.43
CA ALA A 451 -0.66 16.29 19.43
C ALA A 451 -0.39 15.34 20.60
N LEU A 452 0.87 14.96 20.82
CA LEU A 452 1.25 14.08 21.94
C LEU A 452 0.94 14.71 23.31
N ALA A 453 1.04 16.03 23.44
CA ALA A 453 0.75 16.72 24.70
C ALA A 453 -0.76 16.84 24.99
N ARG A 454 -1.61 16.87 23.96
CA ARG A 454 -3.04 17.22 24.10
C ARG A 454 -4.00 16.07 23.85
N VAL A 455 -3.61 15.09 23.05
CA VAL A 455 -4.43 13.91 22.74
C VAL A 455 -4.22 12.88 23.83
N ARG A 456 -5.32 12.38 24.39
CA ARG A 456 -5.30 11.27 25.34
C ARG A 456 -5.72 10.01 24.60
N PRO A 457 -4.83 9.02 24.41
CA PRO A 457 -5.19 7.77 23.74
C PRO A 457 -6.35 7.06 24.43
N ALA A 458 -7.29 6.52 23.67
CA ALA A 458 -8.34 5.66 24.22
C ALA A 458 -7.78 4.37 24.82
N VAL A 459 -6.62 3.90 24.34
CA VAL A 459 -5.91 2.75 24.90
C VAL A 459 -4.54 3.20 25.41
N ARG A 460 -4.28 2.98 26.69
CA ARG A 460 -2.99 3.27 27.32
C ARG A 460 -2.41 2.00 27.90
N VAL A 461 -1.15 1.71 27.57
CA VAL A 461 -0.46 0.50 28.01
C VAL A 461 0.67 0.86 28.98
N SER A 462 0.82 0.06 30.04
CA SER A 462 1.95 0.09 30.95
C SER A 462 2.50 -1.32 31.08
N ALA A 463 3.76 -1.51 30.68
CA ALA A 463 4.47 -2.78 30.67
C ALA A 463 5.98 -2.55 30.86
N ALA A 464 6.72 -3.62 31.14
CA ALA A 464 8.19 -3.56 31.25
C ALA A 464 8.90 -3.35 29.90
N GLY A 465 8.21 -3.56 28.78
CA GLY A 465 8.72 -3.39 27.43
C GLY A 465 7.73 -2.68 26.51
N SER A 466 8.09 -2.55 25.24
CA SER A 466 7.29 -1.85 24.24
C SER A 466 6.10 -2.70 23.78
N VAL A 467 4.90 -2.11 23.82
CA VAL A 467 3.68 -2.73 23.29
C VAL A 467 2.99 -1.73 22.38
N ARG A 468 2.62 -2.17 21.17
CA ARG A 468 1.67 -1.43 20.32
C ARG A 468 0.26 -1.91 20.61
N ALA A 469 -0.64 -0.96 20.85
CA ALA A 469 -2.06 -1.19 21.04
C ALA A 469 -2.84 -0.61 19.86
N LEU A 470 -3.46 -1.47 19.06
CA LEU A 470 -4.27 -1.08 17.91
C LEU A 470 -5.73 -1.42 18.23
N ALA A 471 -6.49 -0.39 18.60
CA ALA A 471 -7.92 -0.53 18.88
C ALA A 471 -8.72 -0.47 17.58
N ARG A 472 -9.69 -1.39 17.47
CA ARG A 472 -10.66 -1.41 16.40
C ARG A 472 -12.05 -1.53 16.99
N THR A 473 -13.02 -0.85 16.39
CA THR A 473 -14.37 -0.74 16.93
C THR A 473 -15.42 -1.08 15.88
N ARG A 474 -16.57 -1.52 16.36
CA ARG A 474 -17.84 -1.54 15.65
C ARG A 474 -18.95 -1.19 16.66
N PRO A 475 -20.20 -0.93 16.25
CA PRO A 475 -21.26 -0.61 17.20
C PRO A 475 -21.37 -1.65 18.33
N GLY A 476 -21.18 -1.21 19.58
CA GLY A 476 -21.30 -2.04 20.79
C GLY A 476 -20.15 -3.01 21.07
N ALA A 477 -19.06 -2.99 20.29
CA ALA A 477 -17.92 -3.87 20.52
C ALA A 477 -16.59 -3.21 20.13
N ALA A 478 -15.53 -3.56 20.85
CA ALA A 478 -14.16 -3.16 20.57
C ALA A 478 -13.24 -4.38 20.66
N VAL A 479 -12.23 -4.41 19.78
CA VAL A 479 -11.11 -5.35 19.85
C VAL A 479 -9.83 -4.53 19.94
N VAL A 480 -9.05 -4.77 21.00
CA VAL A 480 -7.73 -4.14 21.16
C VAL A 480 -6.67 -5.18 20.87
N HIS A 481 -5.97 -5.02 19.75
CA HIS A 481 -4.80 -5.84 19.43
C HIS A 481 -3.60 -5.31 20.20
N LEU A 482 -2.90 -6.21 20.90
CA LEU A 482 -1.67 -5.94 21.64
C LEU A 482 -0.53 -6.68 20.95
N LEU A 483 0.45 -5.94 20.46
CA LEU A 483 1.65 -6.48 19.82
C LEU A 483 2.85 -6.23 20.72
N ASN A 484 3.53 -7.30 21.12
CA ASN A 484 4.76 -7.20 21.89
C ASN A 484 5.91 -6.87 20.94
N TYR A 485 6.55 -5.72 21.16
CA TYR A 485 7.65 -5.22 20.32
C TYR A 485 9.04 -5.56 20.88
N GLU A 486 9.14 -6.36 21.95
CA GLU A 486 10.40 -6.84 22.53
C GLU A 486 11.01 -8.01 21.74
N TYR A 487 11.12 -7.87 20.42
CA TYR A 487 11.79 -8.84 19.56
C TYR A 487 13.28 -8.93 19.88
N ARG A 488 13.80 -10.17 19.98
CA ARG A 488 15.20 -10.48 20.29
C ARG A 488 15.80 -11.26 19.11
N PRO A 489 16.68 -10.64 18.28
CA PRO A 489 17.27 -11.28 17.10
C PRO A 489 17.99 -12.59 17.41
N GLU A 490 18.62 -12.67 18.58
CA GLU A 490 19.40 -13.83 19.02
C GLU A 490 18.55 -15.09 19.23
N HIS A 491 17.24 -14.90 19.45
CA HIS A 491 16.26 -15.97 19.66
C HIS A 491 15.23 -16.06 18.53
N ASP A 492 15.23 -15.09 17.61
CA ASP A 492 14.23 -14.95 16.55
C ASP A 492 12.79 -15.06 17.10
N ASP A 493 12.55 -14.43 18.25
CA ASP A 493 11.23 -14.35 18.88
C ASP A 493 11.15 -13.14 19.83
N VAL A 494 9.97 -12.86 20.34
CA VAL A 494 9.76 -11.82 21.37
C VAL A 494 10.04 -12.37 22.77
N ALA A 495 10.58 -11.52 23.65
CA ALA A 495 10.59 -11.79 25.08
C ALA A 495 9.17 -11.58 25.64
N PRO A 496 8.50 -12.60 26.23
CA PRO A 496 7.16 -12.41 26.77
C PRO A 496 7.12 -11.34 27.86
N LEU A 497 6.06 -10.52 27.85
CA LEU A 497 5.85 -9.47 28.84
C LEU A 497 4.81 -9.92 29.87
N ALA A 498 5.18 -9.91 31.15
CA ALA A 498 4.27 -10.21 32.24
C ALA A 498 3.49 -8.97 32.70
N ASP A 499 2.28 -9.20 33.23
CA ASP A 499 1.45 -8.19 33.90
C ASP A 499 1.25 -6.89 33.10
N VAL A 500 1.01 -7.02 31.79
CA VAL A 500 0.77 -5.88 30.90
C VAL A 500 -0.55 -5.23 31.28
N ARG A 501 -0.48 -4.02 31.84
CA ARG A 501 -1.65 -3.26 32.28
C ARG A 501 -2.17 -2.41 31.13
N VAL A 502 -3.42 -2.64 30.74
CA VAL A 502 -4.09 -1.92 29.65
C VAL A 502 -5.26 -1.13 30.23
N ARG A 503 -5.25 0.18 30.06
CA ARG A 503 -6.35 1.07 30.44
C ARG A 503 -7.12 1.53 29.20
N LEU A 504 -8.41 1.28 29.21
CA LEU A 504 -9.35 1.56 28.13
C LEU A 504 -10.26 2.73 28.51
N ASP A 505 -10.44 3.66 27.59
CA ASP A 505 -11.56 4.60 27.60
C ASP A 505 -12.77 3.93 26.96
N LEU A 506 -13.58 3.27 27.80
CA LEU A 506 -14.73 2.48 27.35
C LEU A 506 -15.78 3.32 26.62
N LYS A 507 -15.90 4.62 26.94
CA LYS A 507 -16.82 5.51 26.25
C LYS A 507 -16.31 5.85 24.86
N ALA A 508 -15.02 6.21 24.74
CA ALA A 508 -14.41 6.49 23.44
C ALA A 508 -14.44 5.27 22.52
N LEU A 509 -14.30 4.07 23.07
CA LEU A 509 -14.37 2.80 22.34
C LEU A 509 -15.80 2.29 22.09
N GLY A 510 -16.84 3.01 22.52
CA GLY A 510 -18.24 2.63 22.28
C GLY A 510 -18.72 1.40 23.05
N VAL A 511 -18.09 1.07 24.19
CA VAL A 511 -18.37 -0.11 25.03
C VAL A 511 -18.55 0.25 26.51
N PRO A 512 -19.42 1.24 26.85
CA PRO A 512 -19.59 1.72 28.22
C PRO A 512 -20.10 0.61 29.16
N GLY A 513 -19.79 0.74 30.46
CA GLY A 513 -20.31 -0.14 31.52
C GLY A 513 -19.68 -1.54 31.59
N THR A 514 -18.73 -1.87 30.71
CA THR A 514 -18.09 -3.19 30.67
C THR A 514 -17.18 -3.43 31.88
N THR A 515 -17.31 -4.58 32.55
CA THR A 515 -16.56 -4.96 33.76
C THR A 515 -15.66 -6.19 33.57
N SER A 516 -15.62 -6.77 32.37
CA SER A 516 -14.73 -7.87 32.01
C SER A 516 -14.50 -7.91 30.50
N CYS A 517 -13.39 -8.49 30.06
CA CYS A 517 -13.15 -8.76 28.65
C CYS A 517 -12.65 -10.19 28.44
N ARG A 518 -12.65 -10.63 27.18
CA ARG A 518 -12.05 -11.90 26.78
C ARG A 518 -10.69 -11.65 26.14
N TYR A 519 -9.67 -12.31 26.67
CA TYR A 519 -8.32 -12.28 26.11
C TYR A 519 -8.08 -13.49 25.23
N TRP A 520 -7.54 -13.26 24.04
CA TRP A 520 -7.28 -14.29 23.03
C TRP A 520 -5.82 -14.22 22.58
N GLU A 521 -5.20 -15.37 22.37
CA GLU A 521 -3.86 -15.49 21.78
C GLU A 521 -3.84 -16.66 20.78
N PRO A 522 -2.96 -16.65 19.76
CA PRO A 522 -2.91 -17.68 18.73
C PRO A 522 -2.85 -19.13 19.23
N ASP A 523 -2.06 -19.37 20.29
CA ASP A 523 -1.72 -20.71 20.77
C ASP A 523 -2.31 -21.03 22.17
N ALA A 524 -3.25 -20.21 22.65
CA ALA A 524 -3.85 -20.37 23.98
C ALA A 524 -5.38 -20.39 23.94
N ARG A 525 -5.99 -20.99 24.96
CA ARG A 525 -7.44 -20.87 25.18
C ARG A 525 -7.78 -19.45 25.62
N PRO A 526 -8.95 -18.91 25.21
CA PRO A 526 -9.35 -17.59 25.64
C PRO A 526 -9.56 -17.54 27.14
N GLN A 527 -9.19 -16.42 27.76
CA GLN A 527 -9.28 -16.19 29.20
C GLN A 527 -10.27 -15.04 29.47
N ASN A 528 -11.11 -15.18 30.49
CA ASN A 528 -11.92 -14.05 30.97
C ASN A 528 -11.06 -13.23 31.94
N LEU A 529 -10.84 -11.97 31.63
CA LEU A 529 -10.08 -11.05 32.47
C LEU A 529 -11.04 -10.03 33.12
N PRO A 530 -10.97 -9.83 34.44
CA PRO A 530 -11.74 -8.80 35.11
C PRO A 530 -11.23 -7.42 34.68
N MET A 531 -12.15 -6.45 34.61
CA MET A 531 -11.85 -5.07 34.30
C MET A 531 -12.37 -4.15 35.40
N ALA A 532 -11.46 -3.41 36.03
CA ALA A 532 -11.78 -2.44 37.06
C ALA A 532 -11.50 -1.03 36.53
N ASP A 533 -12.51 -0.16 36.50
CA ASP A 533 -12.40 1.22 35.99
C ASP A 533 -11.76 1.32 34.60
N GLY A 534 -12.15 0.43 33.69
CA GLY A 534 -11.59 0.33 32.34
C GLY A 534 -10.16 -0.24 32.28
N THR A 535 -9.61 -0.71 33.40
CA THR A 535 -8.25 -1.28 33.47
C THR A 535 -8.30 -2.80 33.53
N VAL A 536 -7.53 -3.45 32.68
CA VAL A 536 -7.33 -4.91 32.65
C VAL A 536 -5.83 -5.22 32.74
N THR A 537 -5.48 -6.31 33.41
CA THR A 537 -4.11 -6.83 33.44
C THR A 537 -4.05 -8.10 32.59
N VAL A 538 -3.23 -8.07 31.54
CA VAL A 538 -2.89 -9.24 30.74
C VAL A 538 -1.73 -9.96 31.43
N PRO A 539 -1.91 -11.20 31.92
CA PRO A 539 -0.92 -11.86 32.78
C PRO A 539 0.39 -12.17 32.04
N SER A 540 0.30 -12.53 30.76
CA SER A 540 1.45 -12.74 29.88
C SER A 540 1.05 -12.36 28.46
N LEU A 541 1.90 -11.61 27.79
CA LEU A 541 1.77 -11.24 26.38
C LEU A 541 2.95 -11.81 25.60
N GLY A 542 2.67 -12.82 24.78
CA GLY A 542 3.59 -13.32 23.75
C GLY A 542 3.69 -12.35 22.58
N LEU A 543 3.80 -12.85 21.34
CA LEU A 543 3.87 -12.01 20.15
C LEU A 543 2.63 -11.11 19.95
N TRP A 544 1.44 -11.69 20.13
CA TRP A 544 0.18 -11.05 19.77
C TRP A 544 -0.97 -11.55 20.64
N GLY A 545 -1.72 -10.60 21.21
CA GLY A 545 -2.95 -10.87 21.96
C GLY A 545 -4.09 -9.92 21.56
N LEU A 546 -5.34 -10.35 21.78
CA LEU A 546 -6.53 -9.56 21.50
C LEU A 546 -7.39 -9.46 22.75
N LEU A 547 -7.83 -8.24 23.10
CA LEU A 547 -8.87 -8.00 24.09
C LEU A 547 -10.21 -7.76 23.38
N GLU A 548 -11.12 -8.72 23.46
CA GLU A 548 -12.50 -8.59 23.01
C GLU A 548 -13.34 -7.96 24.14
N VAL A 549 -13.89 -6.78 23.85
CA VAL A 549 -14.69 -5.98 24.78
C VAL A 549 -16.05 -5.76 24.14
N THR A 550 -17.12 -6.05 24.87
CA THR A 550 -18.49 -5.86 24.39
C THR A 550 -19.23 -5.00 25.40
N ALA A 551 -20.05 -4.07 24.92
CA ALA A 551 -20.84 -3.21 25.79
C ALA A 551 -21.71 -4.06 26.72
N ALA A 552 -21.88 -3.60 27.97
CA ALA A 552 -22.86 -4.21 28.85
C ALA A 552 -24.25 -4.13 28.17
N ARG A 553 -25.00 -5.23 28.19
CA ARG A 553 -26.40 -5.18 27.75
C ARG A 553 -27.11 -4.19 28.67
N GLY A 554 -27.71 -3.15 28.08
CA GLY A 554 -28.56 -2.23 28.84
C GLY A 554 -29.69 -3.02 29.48
N GLU A 555 -29.81 -2.93 30.81
CA GLU A 555 -31.01 -3.35 31.53
C GLU A 555 -32.19 -2.44 31.22
#